data_AF-A0A7D5M7D1-F1
#
_entry.id   AF-A0A7D5M7D1-F1
#
_cell.length_a   1.000
_cell.length_b   1.000
_cell.length_c   1.000
_cell.angle_alpha   90.00
_cell.angle_beta   90.00
_cell.angle_gamma   90.00
#
_symmetry.space_group_name_H-M   'P 1'
#
loop_
_entity.id
_entity.type
_entity.pdbx_description
1 polymer ?
#
loop_
_entity_poly.entity_id
_entity_poly.type
_entity_poly.pdbx_seq_one_letter_code
_entity_poly.pdbx_strand_id
1 'polypeptide(L)'
;MNMYLTKKRGLSEIIATLLLLVITITGSAFLALIVQGGGFSASASNPLASAYPAYSIKMMGYDTRDAANLLEISSIDNKFDEKICTASCQGSADNIPTDVASGTEFIVLQIKNVSPNLVYIKSIQINGMLHLWDEQTGGKLFDASASDLSGNYPLNGKFSILQMSNLVQKSDNKLSEDEEIRLVLKLSKSISPDISLSKPIQVLINFGSTRATELVIVSGDTK
;
A
#
# COMPACT_ATOMS: atom_id res chain seq x y z
N MET A 1 22.45 -76.87 26.47
CA MET A 1 21.30 -76.15 25.87
C MET A 1 20.53 -75.48 26.99
N ASN A 2 20.62 -74.15 27.10
CA ASN A 2 19.51 -73.24 27.42
C ASN A 2 20.04 -71.82 27.63
N MET A 3 19.81 -70.96 26.64
CA MET A 3 19.97 -69.51 26.74
C MET A 3 18.80 -68.95 27.55
N TYR A 4 19.08 -68.38 28.72
CA TYR A 4 18.12 -67.51 29.42
C TYR A 4 18.23 -66.10 28.85
N LEU A 5 17.27 -65.72 27.99
CA LEU A 5 17.05 -64.34 27.56
C LEU A 5 16.26 -63.59 28.64
N THR A 6 16.95 -62.84 29.49
CA THR A 6 16.33 -61.97 30.51
C THR A 6 15.79 -60.69 29.84
N LYS A 7 14.48 -60.49 29.96
CA LYS A 7 13.66 -59.49 29.25
C LYS A 7 13.95 -58.06 29.76
N LYS A 8 14.75 -57.26 29.04
CA LYS A 8 15.00 -55.82 29.33
C LYS A 8 13.80 -54.94 28.95
N ARG A 9 12.65 -55.08 29.62
CA ARG A 9 11.41 -54.35 29.25
C ARG A 9 11.25 -52.94 29.83
N GLY A 10 11.99 -52.54 30.86
CA GLY A 10 11.89 -51.18 31.45
C GLY A 10 12.95 -50.18 30.97
N LEU A 11 14.08 -50.65 30.44
CA LEU A 11 15.19 -49.79 29.99
C LEU A 11 14.83 -48.96 28.75
N SER A 12 14.05 -49.53 27.83
CA SER A 12 13.63 -48.83 26.61
C SER A 12 12.67 -47.67 26.88
N GLU A 13 11.83 -47.79 27.91
CA GLU A 13 10.82 -46.79 28.25
C GLU A 13 11.47 -45.58 28.96
N ILE A 14 12.47 -45.85 29.81
CA ILE A 14 13.28 -44.80 30.43
C ILE A 14 14.12 -44.04 29.39
N ILE A 15 14.71 -44.76 28.43
CA ILE A 15 15.49 -44.12 27.35
C ILE A 15 14.57 -43.29 26.44
N ALA A 16 13.38 -43.78 26.11
CA ALA A 16 12.41 -43.04 25.29
C ALA A 16 11.92 -41.76 25.96
N THR A 17 11.63 -41.82 27.27
CA THR A 17 11.18 -40.64 28.04
C THR A 17 12.30 -39.61 28.20
N LEU A 18 13.55 -40.03 28.42
CA LEU A 18 14.71 -39.14 28.43
C LEU A 18 14.95 -38.48 27.07
N LEU A 19 14.83 -39.22 25.96
CA LEU A 19 14.94 -38.67 24.60
C LEU A 19 13.86 -37.63 24.32
N LEU A 20 12.61 -37.90 24.71
CA LEU A 20 11.49 -36.96 24.52
C LEU A 20 11.73 -35.65 25.28
N LEU A 21 12.25 -35.75 26.52
CA LEU A 21 12.53 -34.59 27.37
C LEU A 21 13.66 -33.73 26.76
N VAL A 22 14.72 -34.35 26.24
CA VAL A 22 15.82 -33.64 25.55
C VAL A 22 15.33 -32.94 24.28
N ILE A 23 14.51 -33.61 23.45
CA ILE A 23 13.95 -33.00 22.24
C ILE A 23 13.06 -31.80 22.59
N THR A 24 12.27 -31.90 23.66
CA THR A 24 11.38 -30.82 24.11
C THR A 24 12.17 -29.62 24.63
N ILE A 25 13.22 -29.83 25.41
CA ILE A 25 14.09 -28.74 25.90
C ILE A 25 14.83 -28.07 24.73
N THR A 26 15.36 -28.86 23.81
CA THR A 26 16.12 -28.32 22.66
C THR A 26 15.20 -27.56 21.70
N GLY A 27 14.01 -28.10 21.43
CA GLY A 27 13.00 -27.47 20.59
C GLY A 27 12.45 -26.18 21.18
N SER A 28 12.21 -26.15 22.50
CA SER A 28 11.77 -24.92 23.19
C SER A 28 12.87 -23.86 23.26
N ALA A 29 14.12 -24.25 23.50
CA ALA A 29 15.26 -23.33 23.44
C ALA A 29 15.49 -22.77 22.03
N PHE A 30 15.36 -23.61 21.00
CA PHE A 30 15.46 -23.18 19.60
C PHE A 30 14.33 -22.21 19.22
N LEU A 31 13.08 -22.50 19.61
CA LEU A 31 11.96 -21.57 19.43
C LEU A 31 12.17 -20.27 20.22
N ALA A 32 12.69 -20.34 21.45
CA ALA A 32 13.03 -19.16 22.23
C ALA A 32 14.13 -18.33 21.55
N LEU A 33 15.14 -18.97 20.95
CA LEU A 33 16.18 -18.29 20.17
C LEU A 33 15.64 -17.70 18.86
N ILE A 34 14.64 -18.30 18.21
CA ILE A 34 13.95 -17.71 17.07
C ILE A 34 13.07 -16.54 17.50
N VAL A 35 12.38 -16.62 18.64
CA VAL A 35 11.55 -15.53 19.15
C VAL A 35 12.41 -14.37 19.66
N GLN A 36 13.57 -14.66 20.27
CA GLN A 36 14.52 -13.65 20.76
C GLN A 36 15.46 -13.13 19.66
N GLY A 37 15.80 -13.95 18.66
CA GLY A 37 16.74 -13.61 17.59
C GLY A 37 16.09 -13.29 16.23
N GLY A 38 14.83 -13.67 16.01
CA GLY A 38 14.07 -13.50 14.77
C GLY A 38 13.08 -12.33 14.76
N GLY A 39 13.06 -11.51 15.81
CA GLY A 39 12.30 -10.27 15.86
C GLY A 39 12.72 -9.44 17.07
N PHE A 40 12.96 -8.15 16.88
CA PHE A 40 13.36 -7.17 17.91
C PHE A 40 14.83 -7.18 18.33
N SER A 41 15.77 -7.20 17.39
CA SER A 41 16.98 -6.39 17.59
C SER A 41 16.59 -4.92 17.43
N ALA A 42 16.16 -4.32 18.54
CA ALA A 42 16.23 -2.88 18.74
C ALA A 42 17.71 -2.45 18.70
N SER A 43 18.26 -2.38 17.49
CA SER A 43 19.46 -1.60 17.25
C SER A 43 19.05 -0.15 17.42
N ALA A 44 19.54 0.48 18.48
CA ALA A 44 19.39 1.89 18.73
C ALA A 44 20.00 2.68 17.55
N SER A 45 19.17 3.07 16.60
CA SER A 45 19.50 4.06 15.58
C SER A 45 18.23 4.80 15.16
N ASN A 46 18.11 6.02 15.68
CA ASN A 46 17.10 7.05 15.42
C ASN A 46 15.66 6.81 15.94
N PRO A 47 15.22 7.53 17.01
CA PRO A 47 13.82 7.55 17.46
C PRO A 47 12.85 8.25 16.49
N LEU A 48 13.28 8.62 15.27
CA LEU A 48 12.46 9.21 14.21
C LEU A 48 11.99 8.22 13.14
N ALA A 49 12.52 6.98 13.15
CA ALA A 49 12.08 5.93 12.24
C ALA A 49 11.20 4.95 13.01
N SER A 50 9.92 5.29 13.19
CA SER A 50 8.92 4.31 13.58
C SER A 50 8.99 3.17 12.56
N ALA A 51 9.46 2.00 12.99
CA ALA A 51 9.63 0.83 12.14
C ALA A 51 8.26 0.22 11.85
N TYR A 52 7.46 0.90 11.02
CA TYR A 52 6.22 0.31 10.52
C TYR A 52 6.59 -0.96 9.74
N PRO A 53 5.98 -2.12 10.06
CA PRO A 53 6.21 -3.34 9.31
C PRO A 53 5.85 -3.11 7.84
N ALA A 54 6.59 -3.72 6.91
CA ALA A 54 6.39 -3.57 5.46
C ALA A 54 4.96 -3.96 4.98
N TYR A 55 4.19 -4.62 5.85
CA TYR A 55 2.83 -5.10 5.62
C TYR A 55 1.75 -4.25 6.31
N SER A 56 2.04 -3.01 6.71
CA SER A 56 1.05 -2.16 7.37
C SER A 56 -0.15 -1.81 6.50
N ILE A 57 -0.01 -1.80 5.17
CA ILE A 57 -1.08 -1.48 4.24
C ILE A 57 -1.43 -2.69 3.36
N LYS A 58 -2.73 -2.89 3.18
CA LYS A 58 -3.30 -3.84 2.23
C LYS A 58 -4.05 -3.08 1.13
N MET A 59 -3.80 -3.41 -0.13
CA MET A 59 -4.65 -2.95 -1.24
C MET A 59 -5.94 -3.76 -1.25
N MET A 60 -7.06 -3.06 -1.27
CA MET A 60 -8.41 -3.63 -1.31
C MET A 60 -8.96 -3.62 -2.73
N GLY A 61 -8.61 -2.60 -3.51
CA GLY A 61 -9.01 -2.45 -4.90
C GLY A 61 -8.27 -1.30 -5.57
N TYR A 62 -8.43 -1.18 -6.88
CA TYR A 62 -7.93 -0.05 -7.66
C TYR A 62 -8.84 0.18 -8.86
N ASP A 63 -8.87 1.41 -9.36
CA ASP A 63 -9.51 1.72 -10.64
C ASP A 63 -8.65 2.72 -11.42
N THR A 64 -8.30 2.30 -12.62
CA THR A 64 -7.50 3.04 -13.60
C THR A 64 -8.17 2.99 -14.97
N ARG A 65 -9.44 2.59 -15.04
CA ARG A 65 -10.15 2.40 -16.31
C ARG A 65 -10.50 3.74 -16.92
N ASP A 66 -10.81 3.69 -18.21
CA ASP A 66 -11.51 4.77 -18.90
C ASP A 66 -12.98 4.71 -18.53
N ALA A 67 -13.39 5.62 -17.65
CA ALA A 67 -14.75 5.69 -17.15
C ALA A 67 -15.04 7.10 -16.62
N ALA A 68 -16.31 7.49 -16.75
CA ALA A 68 -16.87 8.70 -16.15
C ALA A 68 -17.08 8.57 -14.62
N ASN A 69 -16.53 7.51 -14.01
CA ASN A 69 -16.45 7.31 -12.58
C ASN A 69 -15.32 6.32 -12.24
N LEU A 70 -14.64 6.52 -11.11
CA LEU A 70 -13.64 5.58 -10.59
C LEU A 70 -13.94 5.29 -9.12
N LEU A 71 -14.10 4.01 -8.76
CA LEU A 71 -14.45 3.59 -7.38
C LEU A 71 -15.55 4.47 -6.75
N GLU A 72 -16.66 4.66 -7.48
CA GLU A 72 -17.84 5.45 -7.09
C GLU A 72 -17.63 6.97 -7.00
N ILE A 73 -16.51 7.50 -7.50
CA ILE A 73 -16.26 8.94 -7.59
C ILE A 73 -16.72 9.44 -8.96
N SER A 74 -17.89 10.08 -9.03
CA SER A 74 -18.51 10.54 -10.29
C SER A 74 -17.92 11.83 -10.86
N SER A 75 -17.13 12.56 -10.08
CA SER A 75 -16.46 13.79 -10.55
C SER A 75 -15.13 13.51 -11.25
N ILE A 76 -14.73 12.24 -11.37
CA ILE A 76 -13.56 11.82 -12.14
C ILE A 76 -14.03 11.23 -13.47
N ASP A 77 -13.57 11.84 -14.56
CA ASP A 77 -13.72 11.31 -15.92
C ASP A 77 -12.34 10.99 -16.49
N ASN A 78 -12.00 9.69 -16.47
CA ASN A 78 -10.81 9.15 -17.11
C ASN A 78 -11.15 8.77 -18.55
N LYS A 79 -10.35 9.21 -19.50
CA LYS A 79 -10.42 8.73 -20.88
C LYS A 79 -9.02 8.69 -21.49
N PHE A 80 -8.65 7.53 -21.99
CA PHE A 80 -7.47 7.28 -22.78
C PHE A 80 -7.70 7.74 -24.23
N ASP A 81 -7.23 8.93 -24.56
CA ASP A 81 -7.22 9.47 -25.93
C ASP A 81 -5.83 9.37 -26.59
N GLU A 82 -4.99 8.45 -26.11
CA GLU A 82 -3.57 8.27 -26.46
C GLU A 82 -2.70 9.50 -26.13
N LYS A 83 -3.22 10.44 -25.34
CA LYS A 83 -2.51 11.62 -24.86
C LYS A 83 -2.73 11.76 -23.36
N ILE A 84 -1.72 11.40 -22.56
CA ILE A 84 -1.76 11.79 -21.16
C ILE A 84 -1.92 13.30 -21.08
N CYS A 85 -3.04 13.75 -20.53
CA CYS A 85 -3.41 15.17 -20.39
C CYS A 85 -2.52 15.96 -19.44
N THR A 86 -1.29 15.50 -19.20
CA THR A 86 -0.30 16.18 -18.39
C THR A 86 0.58 17.15 -19.17
N ALA A 87 0.68 16.99 -20.51
CA ALA A 87 1.52 17.84 -21.37
C ALA A 87 0.76 18.42 -22.58
N SER A 88 -0.20 17.69 -23.12
CA SER A 88 -0.96 18.05 -24.34
C SER A 88 -2.21 18.87 -24.06
N CYS A 89 -2.73 18.85 -22.83
CA CYS A 89 -3.99 19.47 -22.47
C CYS A 89 -3.72 20.86 -21.87
N GLN A 90 -3.80 21.88 -22.74
CA GLN A 90 -3.98 23.30 -22.41
C GLN A 90 -3.15 23.84 -21.23
N GLY A 91 -1.92 24.31 -21.52
CA GLY A 91 -1.20 25.35 -20.76
C GLY A 91 -0.73 25.06 -19.32
N SER A 92 -1.39 24.19 -18.55
CA SER A 92 -1.08 23.90 -17.14
C SER A 92 -1.45 22.47 -16.76
N ALA A 93 -0.46 21.69 -16.33
CA ALA A 93 -0.62 20.29 -15.88
C ALA A 93 -1.56 20.14 -14.68
N ASP A 94 -1.82 21.24 -13.96
CA ASP A 94 -2.68 21.25 -12.78
C ASP A 94 -4.17 21.27 -13.12
N ASN A 95 -4.56 21.66 -14.32
CA ASN A 95 -5.96 21.85 -14.70
C ASN A 95 -6.68 20.53 -15.03
N ILE A 96 -8.01 20.54 -14.94
CA ILE A 96 -8.90 19.54 -15.53
C ILE A 96 -9.25 20.01 -16.95
N PRO A 97 -8.95 19.23 -18.01
CA PRO A 97 -9.30 19.57 -19.38
C PRO A 97 -10.83 19.63 -19.56
N THR A 98 -11.35 20.81 -19.90
CA THR A 98 -12.79 21.04 -20.14
C THR A 98 -13.16 21.01 -21.62
N ASP A 99 -12.19 21.27 -22.51
CA ASP A 99 -12.45 21.65 -23.91
C ASP A 99 -12.02 20.58 -24.93
N VAL A 100 -11.23 19.60 -24.49
CA VAL A 100 -10.81 18.44 -25.28
C VAL A 100 -11.54 17.26 -24.67
N ALA A 101 -12.40 16.61 -25.44
CA ALA A 101 -13.33 15.58 -24.99
C ALA A 101 -12.65 14.48 -24.14
N SER A 102 -12.62 14.66 -22.81
CA SER A 102 -12.19 13.77 -21.70
C SER A 102 -10.76 13.19 -21.85
N GLY A 103 -9.88 13.09 -20.85
CA GLY A 103 -10.01 13.27 -19.42
C GLY A 103 -8.65 13.50 -18.75
N THR A 104 -8.68 13.84 -17.46
CA THR A 104 -7.46 13.88 -16.63
C THR A 104 -7.22 12.47 -16.13
N GLU A 105 -5.99 11.97 -16.23
CA GLU A 105 -5.70 10.62 -15.77
C GLU A 105 -5.49 10.59 -14.26
N PHE A 106 -6.52 10.12 -13.57
CA PHE A 106 -6.45 9.77 -12.16
C PHE A 106 -6.23 8.26 -12.01
N ILE A 107 -5.45 7.89 -10.98
CA ILE A 107 -5.43 6.54 -10.46
C ILE A 107 -6.11 6.58 -9.11
N VAL A 108 -7.12 5.73 -8.90
CA VAL A 108 -7.74 5.57 -7.58
C VAL A 108 -7.33 4.24 -6.98
N LEU A 109 -6.76 4.27 -5.78
CA LEU A 109 -6.38 3.08 -5.02
C LEU A 109 -7.20 3.00 -3.75
N GLN A 110 -7.84 1.88 -3.49
CA GLN A 110 -8.50 1.60 -2.21
C GLN A 110 -7.53 0.81 -1.33
N ILE A 111 -7.17 1.39 -0.20
CA ILE A 111 -6.20 0.78 0.72
C ILE A 111 -6.76 0.74 2.14
N LYS A 112 -6.31 -0.25 2.90
CA LYS A 112 -6.64 -0.42 4.31
C LYS A 112 -5.37 -0.48 5.15
N ASN A 113 -5.34 0.26 6.25
CA ASN A 113 -4.34 0.08 7.28
C ASN A 113 -4.65 -1.17 8.11
N VAL A 114 -3.81 -2.19 7.99
CA VAL A 114 -3.91 -3.44 8.76
C VAL A 114 -2.91 -3.50 9.91
N SER A 115 -2.16 -2.42 10.13
CA SER A 115 -1.26 -2.27 11.26
C SER A 115 -2.04 -1.96 12.54
N PRO A 116 -1.58 -2.46 13.71
CA PRO A 116 -2.15 -2.10 15.02
C PRO A 116 -1.69 -0.71 15.48
N ASN A 117 -1.19 0.13 14.56
CA ASN A 117 -0.76 1.49 14.86
C ASN A 117 -1.16 2.40 13.69
N LEU A 118 -1.31 3.68 13.99
CA LEU A 118 -1.47 4.74 12.98
C LEU A 118 -0.25 4.86 12.07
N VAL A 119 -0.50 5.03 10.77
CA VAL A 119 0.52 5.09 9.71
C VAL A 119 0.43 6.44 8.97
N TYR A 120 1.57 6.99 8.56
CA TYR A 120 1.64 8.23 7.77
C TYR A 120 2.00 7.93 6.32
N ILE A 121 1.26 8.44 5.34
CA ILE A 121 1.63 8.30 3.92
C ILE A 121 2.53 9.48 3.54
N LYS A 122 3.83 9.23 3.39
CA LYS A 122 4.79 10.27 2.98
C LYS A 122 4.75 10.52 1.48
N SER A 123 4.72 9.45 0.69
CA SER A 123 4.71 9.55 -0.77
C SER A 123 4.23 8.26 -1.41
N ILE A 124 3.74 8.36 -2.64
CA ILE A 124 3.40 7.21 -3.47
C ILE A 124 4.22 7.29 -4.74
N GLN A 125 4.79 6.18 -5.21
CA GLN A 125 5.41 6.11 -6.52
C GLN A 125 4.58 5.23 -7.43
N ILE A 126 4.31 5.72 -8.64
CA ILE A 126 3.64 4.97 -9.70
C ILE A 126 4.65 4.81 -10.84
N ASN A 127 5.04 3.57 -11.14
CA ASN A 127 6.08 3.25 -12.13
C ASN A 127 7.38 4.08 -11.92
N GLY A 128 7.77 4.26 -10.65
CA GLY A 128 8.94 5.06 -10.25
C GLY A 128 8.70 6.57 -10.17
N MET A 129 7.52 7.07 -10.57
CA MET A 129 7.19 8.49 -10.52
C MET A 129 6.59 8.88 -9.18
N LEU A 130 7.25 9.81 -8.49
CA LEU A 130 6.88 10.27 -7.16
C LEU A 130 5.62 11.15 -7.18
N HIS A 131 4.70 10.86 -6.28
CA HIS A 131 3.52 11.63 -5.95
C HIS A 131 3.54 12.00 -4.47
N LEU A 132 3.35 13.30 -4.18
CA LEU A 132 3.35 13.85 -2.82
C LEU A 132 1.94 14.12 -2.33
N TRP A 133 1.73 14.13 -1.02
CA TRP A 133 0.42 14.46 -0.46
C TRP A 133 0.09 15.94 -0.74
N ASP A 134 -1.13 16.22 -1.17
CA ASP A 134 -1.58 17.58 -1.42
C ASP A 134 -2.26 18.20 -0.19
N GLU A 135 -1.50 18.92 0.61
CA GLU A 135 -1.99 19.60 1.82
C GLU A 135 -3.14 20.59 1.52
N GLN A 136 -3.18 21.17 0.32
CA GLN A 136 -4.21 22.14 -0.07
C GLN A 136 -5.60 21.53 -0.18
N THR A 137 -5.67 20.21 -0.32
CA THR A 137 -6.91 19.46 -0.43
C THR A 137 -7.57 19.17 0.92
N GLY A 138 -6.82 19.34 2.01
CA GLY A 138 -7.26 18.95 3.34
C GLY A 138 -8.59 19.57 3.77
N GLY A 139 -9.54 18.72 4.15
CA GLY A 139 -10.87 19.11 4.64
C GLY A 139 -11.87 19.54 3.56
N LYS A 140 -11.50 19.47 2.29
CA LYS A 140 -12.37 19.89 1.17
C LYS A 140 -13.13 18.72 0.58
N LEU A 141 -14.29 19.02 0.01
CA LEU A 141 -15.02 18.04 -0.78
C LEU A 141 -14.27 17.82 -2.10
N PHE A 142 -14.08 16.56 -2.47
CA PHE A 142 -13.43 16.23 -3.72
C PHE A 142 -14.34 16.51 -4.91
N ASP A 143 -13.85 17.30 -5.85
CA ASP A 143 -14.53 17.61 -7.09
C ASP A 143 -13.51 17.91 -8.21
N ALA A 144 -13.39 16.99 -9.16
CA ALA A 144 -12.56 17.13 -10.35
C ALA A 144 -13.39 17.40 -11.63
N SER A 145 -14.62 17.90 -11.51
CA SER A 145 -15.48 18.21 -12.67
C SER A 145 -15.02 19.45 -13.45
N ALA A 146 -14.26 20.34 -12.81
CA ALA A 146 -13.73 21.55 -13.41
C ALA A 146 -12.36 21.91 -12.82
N SER A 147 -11.60 22.74 -13.54
CA SER A 147 -10.32 23.26 -13.05
C SER A 147 -10.53 24.17 -11.84
N ASP A 148 -10.06 23.72 -10.69
CA ASP A 148 -10.01 24.49 -9.45
C ASP A 148 -8.68 24.29 -8.71
N LEU A 149 -7.87 25.35 -8.68
CA LEU A 149 -6.60 25.39 -7.93
C LEU A 149 -6.80 25.67 -6.44
N SER A 150 -8.05 25.79 -5.99
CA SER A 150 -8.37 25.95 -4.58
C SER A 150 -8.17 24.65 -3.80
N GLY A 151 -8.01 23.49 -4.42
CA GLY A 151 -7.74 22.21 -3.74
C GLY A 151 -8.93 21.24 -3.67
N ASN A 152 -9.90 21.34 -4.58
CA ASN A 152 -10.96 20.33 -4.67
C ASN A 152 -10.46 19.00 -5.24
N TYR A 153 -9.26 18.95 -5.81
CA TYR A 153 -8.59 17.73 -6.26
C TYR A 153 -7.08 17.90 -6.13
N PRO A 154 -6.29 16.81 -6.09
CA PRO A 154 -4.84 16.91 -6.00
C PRO A 154 -4.22 17.41 -7.31
N LEU A 155 -3.25 18.31 -7.20
CA LEU A 155 -2.54 18.87 -8.36
C LEU A 155 -1.59 17.85 -9.02
N ASN A 156 -0.98 18.24 -10.14
CA ASN A 156 -0.11 17.37 -10.93
C ASN A 156 1.00 16.72 -10.09
N GLY A 157 1.12 15.39 -10.15
CA GLY A 157 2.12 14.65 -9.38
C GLY A 157 1.86 14.68 -7.87
N LYS A 158 0.61 14.84 -7.48
CA LYS A 158 0.19 14.76 -6.08
C LYS A 158 -0.97 13.78 -5.89
N PHE A 159 -1.26 13.49 -4.62
CA PHE A 159 -2.39 12.66 -4.23
C PHE A 159 -3.18 13.30 -3.09
N SER A 160 -4.46 12.95 -3.01
CA SER A 160 -5.31 13.23 -1.87
C SER A 160 -5.86 11.94 -1.27
N ILE A 161 -6.32 12.03 -0.03
CA ILE A 161 -6.84 10.90 0.74
C ILE A 161 -8.32 11.16 1.00
N LEU A 162 -9.19 10.31 0.49
CA LEU A 162 -10.63 10.36 0.70
C LEU A 162 -11.05 9.32 1.74
N GLN A 163 -12.01 9.69 2.56
CA GLN A 163 -12.71 8.73 3.40
C GLN A 163 -13.57 7.78 2.54
N MET A 164 -13.87 6.60 3.04
CA MET A 164 -14.77 5.67 2.33
C MET A 164 -16.24 6.12 2.38
N SER A 165 -16.65 6.77 3.47
CA SER A 165 -18.05 7.14 3.73
C SER A 165 -18.55 8.37 2.95
N ASN A 166 -17.63 9.18 2.43
CA ASN A 166 -17.94 10.43 1.73
C ASN A 166 -16.78 10.78 0.76
N LEU A 167 -16.88 11.93 0.09
CA LEU A 167 -15.81 12.45 -0.78
C LEU A 167 -15.00 13.55 -0.10
N VAL A 168 -14.99 13.62 1.24
CA VAL A 168 -14.21 14.61 1.98
C VAL A 168 -12.75 14.15 2.05
N GLN A 169 -11.86 15.05 1.64
CA GLN A 169 -10.43 14.85 1.66
C GLN A 169 -9.89 15.04 3.09
N LYS A 170 -9.07 14.11 3.57
CA LYS A 170 -8.47 14.18 4.91
C LYS A 170 -7.54 15.38 5.02
N SER A 171 -7.59 16.06 6.17
CA SER A 171 -6.74 17.19 6.50
C SER A 171 -5.32 16.81 6.93
N ASP A 172 -5.05 15.51 7.09
CA ASP A 172 -3.72 14.97 7.33
C ASP A 172 -3.46 13.71 6.49
N ASN A 173 -2.20 13.33 6.39
CA ASN A 173 -1.76 12.12 5.69
C ASN A 173 -1.73 10.87 6.59
N LYS A 174 -2.60 10.82 7.60
CA LYS A 174 -2.63 9.76 8.60
C LYS A 174 -3.74 8.77 8.34
N LEU A 175 -3.42 7.49 8.52
CA LEU A 175 -4.38 6.40 8.52
C LEU A 175 -4.42 5.78 9.91
N SER A 176 -5.58 5.80 10.53
CA SER A 176 -5.85 5.13 11.80
C SER A 176 -5.84 3.61 11.64
N GLU A 177 -5.79 2.90 12.75
CA GLU A 177 -5.88 1.44 12.78
C GLU A 177 -7.17 0.96 12.12
N ASP A 178 -7.06 -0.07 11.27
CA ASP A 178 -8.18 -0.63 10.49
C ASP A 178 -8.92 0.36 9.57
N GLU A 179 -8.40 1.57 9.37
CA GLU A 179 -9.00 2.57 8.50
C GLU A 179 -8.84 2.17 7.03
N GLU A 180 -9.95 2.23 6.31
CA GLU A 180 -10.01 2.07 4.86
C GLU A 180 -10.27 3.42 4.20
N ILE A 181 -9.55 3.69 3.11
CA ILE A 181 -9.57 4.97 2.40
C ILE A 181 -9.44 4.77 0.90
N ARG A 182 -9.78 5.81 0.13
CA ARG A 182 -9.43 5.93 -1.29
C ARG A 182 -8.33 6.96 -1.46
N LEU A 183 -7.24 6.57 -2.12
CA LEU A 183 -6.19 7.47 -2.58
C LEU A 183 -6.54 7.88 -4.00
N VAL A 184 -6.66 9.17 -4.25
CA VAL A 184 -6.81 9.70 -5.60
C VAL A 184 -5.48 10.33 -6.00
N LEU A 185 -4.86 9.82 -7.06
CA LEU A 185 -3.59 10.30 -7.56
C LEU A 185 -3.80 10.97 -8.91
N LYS A 186 -3.38 12.23 -9.03
CA LYS A 186 -3.29 12.89 -10.33
C LYS A 186 -1.91 12.64 -10.92
N LEU A 187 -1.86 11.99 -12.07
CA LEU A 187 -0.59 11.61 -12.69
C LEU A 187 0.27 12.84 -12.99
N SER A 188 1.58 12.66 -12.85
CA SER A 188 2.58 13.71 -13.14
C SER A 188 2.86 13.83 -14.63
N LYS A 189 3.11 15.05 -15.13
CA LYS A 189 3.64 15.34 -16.48
C LYS A 189 4.92 14.66 -16.89
N SER A 190 5.60 14.08 -15.91
CA SER A 190 6.87 13.40 -16.12
C SER A 190 6.68 11.88 -16.26
N ILE A 191 5.45 11.37 -16.06
CA ILE A 191 5.14 9.98 -16.36
C ILE A 191 5.13 9.79 -17.88
N SER A 192 5.66 8.65 -18.34
CA SER A 192 5.62 8.30 -19.75
C SER A 192 4.16 8.32 -20.22
N PRO A 193 3.85 8.93 -21.39
CA PRO A 193 2.51 8.96 -21.96
C PRO A 193 1.90 7.57 -22.21
N ASP A 194 2.72 6.54 -22.11
CA ASP A 194 2.39 5.17 -22.40
C ASP A 194 2.54 4.32 -21.12
N ILE A 195 1.61 4.48 -20.17
CA ILE A 195 1.35 3.40 -19.19
C ILE A 195 0.61 2.32 -19.98
N SER A 196 1.37 1.58 -20.78
CA SER A 196 0.79 0.55 -21.63
C SER A 196 0.01 -0.43 -20.76
N LEU A 197 -1.28 -0.64 -21.08
CA LEU A 197 -2.13 -1.66 -20.49
C LEU A 197 -1.53 -3.09 -20.63
N SER A 198 -0.42 -3.26 -21.35
CA SER A 198 0.31 -4.53 -21.43
C SER A 198 1.36 -4.72 -20.33
N LYS A 199 1.67 -3.66 -19.56
CA LYS A 199 2.68 -3.69 -18.49
C LYS A 199 2.02 -3.54 -17.13
N PRO A 200 2.52 -4.23 -16.10
CA PRO A 200 2.00 -4.07 -14.74
C PRO A 200 2.31 -2.67 -14.20
N ILE A 201 1.36 -2.08 -13.49
CA ILE A 201 1.54 -0.82 -12.77
C ILE A 201 2.20 -1.14 -11.43
N GLN A 202 3.39 -0.59 -11.21
CA GLN A 202 4.11 -0.71 -9.94
C GLN A 202 3.74 0.45 -9.04
N VAL A 203 3.19 0.15 -7.86
CA VAL A 203 2.82 1.12 -6.85
C VAL A 203 3.69 0.91 -5.62
N LEU A 204 4.44 1.92 -5.22
CA LEU A 204 5.25 1.90 -4.00
C LEU A 204 4.73 2.96 -3.04
N ILE A 205 4.21 2.54 -1.88
CA ILE A 205 3.69 3.48 -0.87
C ILE A 205 4.70 3.59 0.27
N ASN A 206 5.24 4.79 0.47
CA ASN A 206 6.22 5.08 1.50
C ASN A 206 5.54 5.64 2.74
N PHE A 207 5.70 4.93 3.86
CA PHE A 207 5.13 5.34 5.15
C PHE A 207 6.14 5.92 6.15
N GLY A 208 7.37 6.18 5.68
CA GLY A 208 8.46 6.65 6.52
C GLY A 208 9.15 5.60 7.37
N SER A 209 8.83 4.32 7.17
CA SER A 209 9.59 3.20 7.73
C SER A 209 10.77 2.82 6.83
N THR A 210 11.54 1.83 7.27
CA THR A 210 12.70 1.30 6.53
C THR A 210 12.32 0.59 5.24
N ARG A 211 11.03 0.22 5.06
CA ARG A 211 10.52 -0.46 3.87
C ARG A 211 9.17 0.11 3.45
N ALA A 212 9.06 0.53 2.20
CA ALA A 212 7.78 0.87 1.58
C ALA A 212 6.98 -0.40 1.24
N THR A 213 5.66 -0.27 1.14
CA THR A 213 4.79 -1.35 0.64
C THR A 213 4.79 -1.29 -0.88
N GLU A 214 5.24 -2.37 -1.51
CA GLU A 214 5.23 -2.54 -2.96
C GLU A 214 4.00 -3.35 -3.38
N LEU A 215 3.30 -2.85 -4.39
CA LEU A 215 2.08 -3.42 -4.93
C LEU A 215 2.23 -3.46 -6.45
N VAL A 216 1.93 -4.60 -7.05
CA VAL A 216 2.00 -4.79 -8.49
C VAL A 216 0.60 -5.05 -9.00
N ILE A 217 0.09 -4.11 -9.79
CA ILE A 217 -1.21 -4.20 -10.44
C ILE A 217 -1.00 -4.78 -11.84
N VAL A 218 -1.60 -5.93 -12.13
CA VAL A 218 -1.50 -6.56 -13.46
C VAL A 218 -2.77 -6.22 -14.25
N SER A 219 -2.59 -5.85 -15.52
CA SER A 219 -3.70 -5.62 -16.45
C SER A 219 -4.66 -6.81 -16.50
N GLY A 220 -5.96 -6.52 -16.34
CA GLY A 220 -7.02 -7.53 -16.29
C GLY A 220 -7.34 -8.10 -14.90
N ASP A 221 -6.60 -7.73 -13.85
CA ASP A 221 -6.88 -8.15 -12.47
C ASP A 221 -7.92 -7.23 -11.81
N THR A 222 -9.19 -7.38 -12.19
CA THR A 222 -10.29 -6.73 -11.44
C THR A 222 -10.56 -7.51 -10.15
N LYS A 223 -10.37 -6.87 -9.00
CA LYS A 223 -10.83 -7.38 -7.70
C LYS A 223 -11.92 -6.51 -7.11
#